data_AF-A8WI62-F1
#
_entry.id   AF-A8WI62-F1
#
_cell.length_a   1.000
_cell.length_b   1.000
_cell.length_c   1.000
_cell.angle_alpha   90.00
_cell.angle_beta   90.00
_cell.angle_gamma   90.00
#
_symmetry.space_group_name_H-M   'P 1'
#
loop_
_entity.id
_entity.type
_entity.pdbx_description
1 polymer ?
#
loop_
_entity_poly.entity_id
_entity_poly.type
_entity_poly.pdbx_seq_one_letter_code
_entity_poly.pdbx_strand_id
1 'polypeptide(L)'
;MRKPRRKSRQNAEGRRSPSPYSLKCSPTRETLTYAQAQRIVEVDIDGRLHRISIYDPLKIITEDELTAQDITECNSNKENSEQPQFPGKSKKPSS
;
A
#
# COMPACT_ATOMS: atom_id res chain seq x y z
N MET A 1 33.45 49.15 53.61
CA MET A 1 32.75 49.25 52.31
C MET A 1 31.64 48.18 52.28
N ARG A 2 30.36 48.59 52.30
CA ARG A 2 29.21 47.68 52.40
C ARG A 2 28.99 46.96 51.05
N LYS A 3 28.97 45.62 51.01
CA LYS A 3 28.49 44.86 49.83
C LYS A 3 26.98 44.74 49.88
N PRO A 4 26.23 45.09 48.82
CA PRO A 4 24.83 44.70 48.73
C PRO A 4 24.55 43.80 47.53
N ARG A 5 24.17 42.56 47.87
CA ARG A 5 23.00 41.80 47.42
C ARG A 5 22.87 41.45 45.92
N ARG A 6 23.02 40.14 45.67
CA ARG A 6 22.34 39.38 44.61
C ARG A 6 20.89 39.86 44.47
N LYS A 7 20.55 40.42 43.31
CA LYS A 7 19.16 40.63 42.89
C LYS A 7 18.73 39.43 42.04
N SER A 8 18.13 38.45 42.71
CA SER A 8 17.25 37.48 42.08
C SER A 8 16.00 38.23 41.61
N ARG A 9 15.95 38.60 40.32
CA ARG A 9 14.78 39.03 39.53
C ARG A 9 15.24 38.93 38.06
N GLN A 10 14.59 38.29 37.11
CA GLN A 10 13.27 37.70 37.05
C GLN A 10 13.40 36.30 36.46
N ASN A 11 12.53 35.39 36.91
CA ASN A 11 12.03 34.31 36.08
C ASN A 11 11.37 34.98 34.88
N ALA A 12 12.17 35.29 33.86
CA ALA A 12 11.64 35.53 32.54
C ALA A 12 11.03 34.19 32.17
N GLU A 13 9.71 34.11 32.34
CA GLU A 13 8.86 33.18 31.60
C GLU A 13 9.16 33.45 30.13
N GLY A 14 10.26 32.89 29.67
CA GLY A 14 10.58 32.70 28.28
C GLY A 14 9.50 31.78 27.80
N ARG A 15 8.40 32.39 27.38
CA ARG A 15 7.57 31.91 26.28
C ARG A 15 8.50 31.79 25.09
N ARG A 16 9.41 30.80 25.14
CA ARG A 16 9.96 30.20 23.95
C ARG A 16 8.72 29.66 23.27
N SER A 17 8.36 30.27 22.14
CA SER A 17 7.44 29.66 21.19
C SER A 17 7.78 28.18 21.15
N PRO A 18 6.80 27.26 21.32
CA PRO A 18 7.11 25.85 21.21
C PRO A 18 7.84 25.69 19.88
N SER A 19 9.10 25.24 19.93
CA SER A 19 9.85 24.98 18.71
C SER A 19 8.94 24.13 17.82
N PRO A 20 8.64 24.54 16.58
CA PRO A 20 7.67 23.83 15.73
C PRO A 20 8.13 22.40 15.43
N TYR A 21 9.39 22.10 15.72
CA TYR A 21 9.89 20.76 15.90
C TYR A 21 9.83 20.37 17.39
N SER A 22 8.64 20.00 17.87
CA SER A 22 8.63 18.78 18.68
C SER A 22 9.29 17.75 17.80
N LEU A 23 10.45 17.22 18.19
CA LEU A 23 10.98 15.98 17.63
C LEU A 23 9.95 14.89 17.95
N LYS A 24 8.83 14.89 17.24
CA LYS A 24 8.17 13.67 16.85
C LYS A 24 9.27 12.99 16.10
N CYS A 25 9.98 12.13 16.81
CA CYS A 25 10.97 11.22 16.25
C CYS A 25 10.42 10.86 14.88
N SER A 26 11.13 11.23 13.81
CA SER A 26 10.78 10.81 12.46
C SER A 26 10.29 9.37 12.58
N PRO A 27 9.09 9.00 12.10
CA PRO A 27 8.52 7.67 12.29
C PRO A 27 9.65 6.69 12.12
N THR A 28 9.98 6.00 13.22
CA THR A 28 11.27 5.34 13.43
C THR A 28 11.63 4.65 12.13
N ARG A 29 12.77 5.02 11.50
CA ARG A 29 13.32 4.29 10.34
C ARG A 29 13.04 2.83 10.65
N GLU A 30 12.24 2.13 9.83
CA GLU A 30 11.69 0.80 10.15
C GLU A 30 12.82 -0.23 10.22
N THR A 31 13.67 -0.12 11.24
CA THR A 31 14.78 -0.99 11.54
C THR A 31 14.17 -2.13 12.30
N LEU A 32 14.03 -3.26 11.62
CA LEU A 32 13.62 -4.51 12.22
C LEU A 32 14.59 -4.86 13.36
N THR A 33 14.05 -5.43 14.43
CA THR A 33 14.88 -6.07 15.46
C THR A 33 15.67 -7.21 14.83
N TYR A 34 16.79 -7.60 15.44
CA TYR A 34 17.59 -8.74 14.97
C TYR A 34 16.73 -9.98 14.71
N ALA A 35 15.85 -10.30 15.66
CA ALA A 35 14.93 -11.43 15.57
C ALA A 35 13.92 -11.28 14.42
N GLN A 36 13.51 -10.07 14.04
CA GLN A 36 12.62 -9.83 12.91
C GLN A 36 13.38 -9.88 11.58
N ALA A 37 14.56 -9.27 11.50
CA ALA A 37 15.40 -9.26 10.31
C ALA A 37 15.85 -10.68 9.90
N GLN A 38 16.08 -11.56 10.88
CA GLN A 38 16.39 -12.97 10.61
C GLN A 38 15.25 -13.74 9.93
N ARG A 39 14.00 -13.27 10.02
CA ARG A 39 12.82 -13.93 9.44
C ARG A 39 12.48 -13.41 8.06
N ILE A 40 12.92 -12.19 7.77
CA ILE A 40 12.63 -11.50 6.52
C ILE A 40 13.78 -11.76 5.55
N VAL A 41 13.45 -12.28 4.38
CA VAL A 41 14.38 -12.48 3.27
C VAL A 41 14.06 -11.46 2.19
N GLU A 42 15.09 -10.78 1.71
CA GLU A 42 15.01 -9.85 0.58
C GLU A 42 15.32 -10.60 -0.72
N VAL A 43 14.41 -10.53 -1.70
CA VAL A 43 14.54 -11.16 -3.02
C VAL A 43 14.16 -10.18 -4.12
N ASP A 44 14.82 -10.25 -5.27
CA ASP A 44 14.43 -9.46 -6.45
C ASP A 44 13.45 -10.27 -7.31
N ILE A 45 12.27 -9.71 -7.57
CA ILE A 45 11.23 -10.31 -8.41
C ILE A 45 10.78 -9.20 -9.37
N ASP A 46 10.87 -9.46 -10.67
CA ASP A 46 10.52 -8.50 -11.73
C ASP A 46 11.21 -7.13 -11.60
N GLY A 47 12.45 -7.11 -11.08
CA GLY A 47 13.23 -5.89 -10.86
C GLY A 47 12.77 -5.05 -9.66
N ARG A 48 11.98 -5.64 -8.75
CA ARG A 48 11.59 -5.03 -7.48
C ARG A 48 12.05 -5.89 -6.32
N LEU A 49 12.57 -5.23 -5.28
CA LEU A 49 12.97 -5.87 -4.04
C LEU A 49 11.72 -6.20 -3.20
N HIS A 50 11.51 -7.49 -2.97
CA HIS A 50 10.43 -8.05 -2.17
C HIS A 50 10.98 -8.57 -0.83
N ARG A 51 10.23 -8.35 0.24
CA ARG A 51 10.55 -8.79 1.60
C ARG A 51 9.57 -9.87 2.02
N ILE A 52 10.05 -11.10 2.18
CA ILE A 52 9.22 -12.27 2.45
C ILE A 52 9.57 -12.84 3.83
N SER A 53 8.55 -13.14 4.64
CA SER A 53 8.70 -13.83 5.93
C SER A 53 8.78 -15.34 5.70
N ILE A 54 9.78 -15.99 6.30
CA ILE A 54 9.94 -17.46 6.23
C ILE A 54 8.88 -18.24 7.01
N TYR A 55 8.12 -17.58 7.88
CA TYR A 55 7.06 -18.23 8.66
C TYR A 55 5.68 -18.15 7.99
N ASP A 56 5.55 -17.29 6.98
CA ASP A 56 4.27 -17.03 6.35
C ASP A 56 4.03 -18.12 5.30
N PRO A 57 2.89 -18.84 5.36
CA PRO A 57 2.59 -19.87 4.37
C PRO A 57 2.37 -19.23 3.00
N LEU A 58 3.06 -19.74 1.98
CA LEU A 58 2.93 -19.27 0.61
C LEU A 58 1.98 -20.17 -0.17
N LYS A 59 1.07 -19.56 -0.94
CA LYS A 59 0.19 -20.29 -1.85
C LYS A 59 1.04 -20.93 -2.95
N ILE A 60 0.93 -22.24 -3.10
CA ILE A 60 1.49 -22.96 -4.24
C ILE A 60 0.52 -22.76 -5.40
N ILE A 61 1.03 -22.25 -6.51
CA ILE A 61 0.26 -22.09 -7.75
C ILE A 61 0.89 -23.04 -8.75
N THR A 62 0.07 -23.93 -9.31
CA THR A 62 0.49 -24.84 -10.38
C THR A 62 0.44 -24.15 -11.74
N GLU A 63 1.14 -24.71 -12.73
CA GLU A 63 1.13 -24.18 -14.11
C GLU A 63 -0.28 -24.17 -14.71
N ASP A 64 -1.08 -25.21 -14.45
CA ASP A 64 -2.47 -25.30 -14.90
C ASP A 64 -3.33 -24.15 -14.33
N GLU A 65 -3.19 -23.83 -13.04
CA GLU A 65 -3.90 -22.69 -12.42
C GLU A 65 -3.48 -21.33 -12.98
N LEU A 66 -2.21 -21.19 -13.40
CA LEU A 66 -1.70 -19.97 -14.02
C LEU A 66 -2.27 -19.79 -15.43
N THR A 67 -2.25 -20.85 -16.24
CA THR A 67 -2.79 -20.82 -17.61
C THR A 67 -4.31 -20.63 -17.61
N ALA A 68 -5.03 -21.26 -16.67
CA ALA A 68 -6.47 -21.06 -16.53
C ALA A 68 -6.83 -19.60 -16.24
N GLN A 69 -6.07 -18.92 -15.37
CA GLN A 69 -6.27 -17.50 -15.08
C GLN A 69 -6.02 -16.62 -16.30
N ASP A 70 -4.92 -16.84 -17.02
CA ASP A 70 -4.58 -16.09 -18.24
C ASP A 70 -5.67 -16.21 -19.32
N ILE A 71 -6.19 -17.43 -19.52
CA ILE A 71 -7.29 -17.70 -20.46
C ILE A 71 -8.58 -16.98 -20.02
N THR A 72 -8.89 -16.94 -18.71
CA THR A 72 -10.08 -16.22 -18.22
C THR A 72 -9.94 -14.71 -18.33
N GLU A 73 -8.75 -14.16 -18.12
CA GLU A 73 -8.48 -12.73 -18.26
C GLU A 73 -8.66 -12.29 -19.71
N CYS A 74 -8.18 -13.09 -20.66
CA CYS A 74 -8.31 -12.84 -22.09
C CYS A 74 -9.73 -13.03 -22.66
N ASN A 75 -10.57 -13.87 -22.04
CA ASN A 75 -11.95 -14.13 -22.52
C ASN A 75 -12.97 -13.07 -22.06
N SER A 76 -12.53 -11.97 -21.44
CA SER A 76 -13.37 -10.85 -21.02
C SER A 76 -13.85 -9.97 -22.19
N ASN A 77 -14.33 -10.54 -23.29
CA ASN A 77 -14.93 -9.76 -24.36
C ASN A 77 -16.43 -9.56 -24.11
N LYS A 78 -16.80 -8.42 -23.53
CA LYS A 78 -18.18 -7.96 -23.31
C LYS A 78 -18.81 -7.37 -24.60
N GLU A 79 -18.50 -7.94 -25.77
CA GLU A 79 -19.02 -7.48 -27.07
C GLU A 79 -20.02 -8.47 -27.72
N ASN A 80 -20.45 -9.52 -27.01
CA ASN A 80 -21.47 -10.45 -27.52
C ASN A 80 -22.82 -10.36 -26.79
N SER A 81 -23.21 -9.17 -26.32
CA SER A 81 -24.56 -8.94 -25.79
C SER A 81 -25.57 -8.47 -26.84
N GLU A 82 -25.14 -8.20 -28.08
CA GLU A 82 -26.07 -7.94 -29.19
C GLU A 82 -26.45 -9.26 -29.86
N GLN A 83 -27.50 -9.90 -29.35
CA GLN A 83 -28.33 -10.72 -30.23
C GLN A 83 -28.72 -9.85 -31.44
N PRO A 84 -28.45 -10.28 -32.69
CA PRO A 84 -29.11 -9.66 -33.81
C PRO A 84 -30.60 -9.99 -33.68
N GLN A 85 -31.41 -9.01 -33.28
CA GLN A 85 -32.85 -9.06 -33.55
C GLN A 85 -33.00 -8.99 -35.07
N PHE A 86 -32.93 -10.14 -35.73
CA PHE A 86 -33.25 -10.25 -37.15
C PHE A 86 -34.70 -9.79 -37.37
N PRO A 87 -34.97 -8.84 -38.28
CA PRO A 87 -36.33 -8.44 -38.59
C PRO A 87 -36.97 -9.52 -39.46
N GLY A 88 -37.81 -10.36 -38.87
CA GLY A 88 -38.66 -11.30 -39.61
C GLY A 88 -39.69 -10.55 -40.45
N LYS A 89 -39.32 -10.09 -41.64
CA LYS A 89 -40.26 -9.62 -42.67
C LYS A 89 -40.77 -10.81 -43.47
N SER A 90 -42.03 -11.19 -43.33
CA SER A 90 -42.77 -11.93 -44.36
C SER A 90 -44.28 -11.71 -44.25
N LYS A 91 -44.75 -10.78 -45.08
CA LYS A 91 -46.09 -10.64 -45.70
C LYS A 91 -47.08 -11.79 -45.44
N LYS A 92 -48.26 -11.46 -44.89
CA LYS A 92 -49.50 -12.24 -45.09
C LYS A 92 -50.33 -11.56 -46.20
N PRO A 93 -50.90 -12.31 -47.15
CA PRO A 93 -51.76 -11.77 -48.20
C PRO A 93 -53.22 -11.63 -47.72
N SER A 94 -53.88 -10.61 -48.25
CA SER A 94 -55.33 -10.47 -48.56
C SER A 94 -56.37 -11.26 -47.76
N SER A 95 -57.28 -10.53 -47.10
CA SER A 95 -58.72 -10.54 -47.39
C SER A 95 -59.33 -9.22 -46.93
#